data_AF-A0A1G1FAE8-F1
#
_entry.id   AF-A0A1G1FAE8-F1
#
_cell.length_a   1.000
_cell.length_b   1.000
_cell.length_c   1.000
_cell.angle_alpha   90.00
_cell.angle_beta   90.00
_cell.angle_gamma   90.00
#
_symmetry.space_group_name_H-M   'P 1'
#
loop_
_entity.id
_entity.type
_entity.pdbx_description
1 polymer ?
#
loop_
_entity_poly.entity_id
_entity_poly.type
_entity_poly.pdbx_seq_one_letter_code
_entity_poly.pdbx_strand_id
1 'polypeptide(L)'
;MDYWALGHIHNHEVLRKSHPAIVYSGNTQARHRKEEGERGCCLVTLSGNAPPAIQFVPTDVVRYKSASLDISTCGTLDEVIELIHSTCGNMVANGCDVIIRLTLTGRTAVHSELTRAGYLEDLRAQCFFEQKIPMVSLDLVLETQGTYDMASLRQGNNFIADIITSYDQAEAHLEEIRENLKPLLQTWQGSRHLGSLTDERLQELLIKARNRTLDHLGI
;
A
#
# COMPACT_ATOMS: atom_id res chain seq x y z
N MET A 1 28.11 -34.85 6.71
CA MET A 1 27.92 -33.51 6.12
C MET A 1 26.90 -32.80 6.97
N ASP A 2 27.31 -31.76 7.69
CA ASP A 2 26.54 -31.22 8.83
C ASP A 2 25.74 -29.96 8.47
N TYR A 3 26.11 -29.29 7.37
CA TYR A 3 25.50 -28.05 6.91
C TYR A 3 25.45 -27.98 5.38
N TRP A 4 24.31 -27.54 4.85
CA TRP A 4 24.05 -27.27 3.43
C TRP A 4 23.85 -25.78 3.24
N ALA A 5 24.81 -25.15 2.55
CA ALA A 5 24.75 -23.76 2.14
C ALA A 5 24.01 -23.66 0.80
N LEU A 6 22.79 -23.14 0.80
CA LEU A 6 22.00 -22.96 -0.41
C LEU A 6 22.06 -21.50 -0.89
N GLY A 7 21.98 -21.31 -2.21
CA GLY A 7 21.94 -20.00 -2.88
C GLY A 7 20.69 -19.80 -3.73
N HIS A 8 20.69 -18.84 -4.66
CA HIS A 8 19.57 -18.50 -5.57
C HIS A 8 18.38 -17.77 -4.92
N ILE A 9 17.91 -18.19 -3.74
CA ILE A 9 16.83 -17.48 -3.02
C ILE A 9 17.41 -16.26 -2.30
N HIS A 10 16.79 -15.10 -2.48
CA HIS A 10 17.25 -13.82 -1.91
C HIS A 10 16.85 -13.61 -0.45
N ASN A 11 15.89 -14.37 0.08
CA ASN A 11 15.51 -14.33 1.49
C ASN A 11 16.38 -15.27 2.31
N HIS A 12 16.78 -14.82 3.50
CA HIS A 12 17.37 -15.70 4.50
C HIS A 12 16.29 -16.65 5.02
N GLU A 13 16.58 -17.95 5.00
CA GLU A 13 15.64 -18.96 5.45
C GLU A 13 16.37 -20.20 5.98
N VAL A 14 16.00 -20.64 7.19
CA VAL A 14 16.50 -21.88 7.78
C VAL A 14 15.44 -22.97 7.56
N LEU A 15 15.62 -23.75 6.49
CA LEU A 15 14.71 -24.86 6.15
C LEU A 15 14.81 -26.02 7.15
N ARG A 16 16.02 -26.26 7.66
CA ARG A 16 16.28 -27.28 8.66
C ARG A 16 17.40 -26.83 9.59
N LYS A 17 17.19 -26.96 10.90
CA LYS A 17 18.15 -26.50 11.91
C LYS A 17 19.33 -27.45 12.16
N SER A 18 19.21 -28.73 11.85
CA SER A 18 20.29 -29.73 12.03
C SER A 18 20.01 -31.03 11.26
N HIS A 19 21.04 -31.87 11.09
CA HIS A 19 20.99 -33.21 10.49
C HIS A 19 20.43 -33.30 9.04
N PRO A 20 21.10 -32.71 8.03
CA PRO A 20 22.03 -31.58 8.13
C PRO A 20 21.24 -30.28 8.36
N ALA A 21 21.90 -29.24 8.86
CA ALA A 21 21.30 -27.92 8.74
C ALA A 21 21.20 -27.52 7.25
N ILE A 22 20.10 -26.90 6.84
CA ILE A 22 19.84 -26.51 5.45
C ILE A 22 19.37 -25.05 5.47
N VAL A 23 20.14 -24.16 4.85
CA VAL A 23 19.95 -22.73 4.99
C VAL A 23 20.19 -22.02 3.66
N TYR A 24 19.26 -21.13 3.31
CA TYR A 24 19.50 -20.05 2.35
C TYR A 24 20.03 -18.84 3.11
N SER A 25 21.19 -18.32 2.72
CA SER A 25 21.74 -17.10 3.31
C SER A 25 20.97 -15.84 2.92
N GLY A 26 20.23 -15.91 1.81
CA GLY A 26 19.66 -14.74 1.15
C GLY A 26 20.70 -13.97 0.33
N ASN A 27 20.38 -12.71 0.03
CA ASN A 27 21.30 -11.74 -0.55
C ASN A 27 21.93 -10.84 0.52
N THR A 28 23.04 -10.19 0.18
CA THR A 28 23.78 -9.27 1.06
C THR A 28 23.23 -7.84 1.06
N GLN A 29 22.50 -7.47 0.01
CA GLN A 29 21.84 -6.19 -0.18
C GLN A 29 20.60 -6.40 -1.05
N ALA A 30 19.48 -5.80 -0.65
CA ALA A 30 18.23 -5.87 -1.38
C ALA A 30 18.38 -5.22 -2.77
N ARG A 31 17.85 -5.89 -3.80
CA ARG A 31 17.87 -5.45 -5.21
C ARG A 31 16.51 -4.95 -5.69
N HIS A 32 15.46 -5.15 -4.90
CA HIS A 32 14.11 -4.79 -5.27
C HIS A 32 13.30 -4.39 -4.03
N ARG A 33 12.34 -3.46 -4.18
CA ARG A 33 11.51 -2.95 -3.08
C ARG A 33 10.70 -3.98 -2.30
N LYS A 34 10.49 -5.17 -2.88
CA LYS A 34 9.79 -6.30 -2.25
C LYS A 34 10.70 -7.12 -1.33
N GLU A 35 12.00 -6.88 -1.38
CA GLU A 35 13.01 -7.53 -0.54
C GLU A 35 13.21 -6.72 0.75
N GLU A 36 12.14 -6.63 1.54
CA GLU A 36 12.15 -5.87 2.80
C GLU A 36 12.97 -6.57 3.90
N GLY A 37 13.35 -5.81 4.92
CA GLY A 37 14.08 -6.32 6.08
C GLY A 37 15.60 -6.43 5.89
N GLU A 38 16.25 -7.08 6.84
CA GLU A 38 17.72 -7.19 6.91
C GLU A 38 18.26 -8.15 5.86
N ARG A 39 19.35 -7.76 5.19
CA ARG A 39 20.05 -8.56 4.17
C ARG A 39 21.51 -8.75 4.59
N GLY A 40 22.07 -9.92 4.30
CA GLY A 40 23.25 -10.34 5.04
C GLY A 40 23.81 -11.67 4.62
N CYS A 41 24.55 -12.27 5.54
CA CYS A 41 25.10 -13.61 5.41
C CYS A 41 24.91 -14.39 6.71
N CYS A 42 25.25 -15.68 6.68
CA CYS A 42 25.25 -16.52 7.88
C CYS A 42 26.69 -16.79 8.31
N LEU A 43 27.01 -16.44 9.56
CA LEU A 43 28.18 -16.98 10.26
C LEU A 43 27.78 -18.35 10.84
N VAL A 44 28.45 -19.40 10.39
CA VAL A 44 28.15 -20.78 10.79
C VAL A 44 29.35 -21.38 11.50
N THR A 45 29.15 -21.79 12.74
CA THR A 45 30.17 -22.48 13.54
C THR A 45 29.82 -23.96 13.63
N LEU A 46 30.74 -24.81 13.17
CA LEU A 46 30.63 -26.27 13.26
C LEU A 46 31.46 -26.80 14.43
N SER A 47 30.95 -27.81 15.12
CA SER A 47 31.64 -28.46 16.25
C SER A 47 31.36 -29.96 16.20
N GLY A 48 32.36 -30.79 16.54
CA GLY A 48 32.24 -32.25 16.38
C GLY A 48 31.13 -32.91 17.20
N ASN A 49 30.68 -32.28 18.29
CA ASN A 49 29.69 -32.83 19.23
C ASN A 49 28.42 -31.97 19.37
N ALA A 50 28.20 -30.99 18.48
CA ALA A 50 27.04 -30.10 18.58
C ALA A 50 26.44 -29.76 17.21
N PRO A 51 25.12 -29.46 17.14
CA PRO A 51 24.51 -28.94 15.92
C PRO A 51 25.18 -27.65 15.42
N PRO A 52 25.15 -27.36 14.10
CA PRO A 52 25.65 -26.09 13.57
C PRO A 52 25.03 -24.89 14.26
N ALA A 53 25.86 -24.00 14.81
CA ALA A 53 25.40 -22.72 15.33
C ALA A 53 25.33 -21.73 14.16
N ILE A 54 24.12 -21.31 13.80
CA ILE A 54 23.85 -20.42 12.67
C ILE A 54 23.48 -19.04 13.21
N GLN A 55 24.28 -18.03 12.90
CA GLN A 55 24.03 -16.64 13.23
C GLN A 55 23.87 -15.84 11.94
N PHE A 56 22.73 -15.16 11.76
CA PHE A 56 22.59 -14.18 10.68
C PHE A 56 23.34 -12.89 11.04
N VAL A 57 24.09 -12.37 10.08
CA VAL A 57 24.89 -11.14 10.21
C VAL A 57 24.40 -10.18 9.12
N PRO A 58 23.67 -9.12 9.48
CA PRO A 58 23.27 -8.07 8.54
C PRO A 58 24.50 -7.40 7.93
N THR A 59 24.50 -7.24 6.62
CA THR A 59 25.57 -6.54 5.86
C THR A 59 25.00 -5.43 4.97
N ASP A 60 23.69 -5.28 4.93
CA ASP A 60 23.01 -4.26 4.15
C ASP A 60 23.34 -2.86 4.63
N VAL A 61 23.43 -1.92 3.68
CA VAL A 61 23.65 -0.50 3.96
C VAL A 61 22.37 0.31 3.74
N VAL A 62 21.42 -0.23 2.94
CA VAL A 62 20.09 0.35 2.72
C VAL A 62 19.01 -0.71 2.89
N ARG A 63 17.94 -0.42 3.65
CA ARG A 63 16.79 -1.31 3.83
C ARG A 63 15.53 -0.77 3.15
N TYR A 64 14.82 -1.66 2.46
CA TYR A 64 13.44 -1.37 2.06
C TYR A 64 12.49 -1.65 3.21
N LYS A 65 11.54 -0.73 3.39
CA LYS A 65 10.41 -0.91 4.29
C LYS A 65 9.13 -0.42 3.61
N SER A 66 8.01 -1.05 3.93
CA SER A 66 6.70 -0.52 3.57
C SER A 66 5.80 -0.37 4.79
N ALA A 67 4.86 0.57 4.69
CA ALA A 67 3.79 0.75 5.65
C ALA A 67 2.54 1.29 4.96
N SER A 68 1.38 1.00 5.54
CA SER A 68 0.11 1.62 5.19
C SER A 68 -0.27 2.58 6.31
N LEU A 69 -0.66 3.80 5.97
CA LEU A 69 -1.04 4.84 6.90
C LEU A 69 -2.48 5.24 6.64
N ASP A 70 -3.36 4.99 7.61
CA ASP A 70 -4.73 5.48 7.56
C ASP A 70 -4.75 6.95 8.00
N ILE A 71 -5.19 7.83 7.11
CA ILE A 71 -5.28 9.28 7.35
C ILE A 71 -6.74 9.76 7.48
N SER A 72 -7.68 8.85 7.73
CA SER A 72 -9.11 9.19 7.85
C SER A 72 -9.40 10.16 9.00
N THR A 73 -8.55 10.19 10.02
CA THR A 73 -8.67 11.12 11.16
C THR A 73 -7.99 12.46 10.93
N CYS A 74 -7.22 12.60 9.84
CA CYS A 74 -6.55 13.86 9.50
C CYS A 74 -7.55 14.77 8.78
N GLY A 75 -7.82 15.93 9.37
CA GLY A 75 -8.65 16.99 8.79
C GLY A 75 -7.85 18.03 8.02
N THR A 76 -6.51 18.06 8.18
CA THR A 76 -5.63 19.03 7.51
C THR A 76 -4.40 18.36 6.90
N LEU A 77 -3.79 19.04 5.94
CA LEU A 77 -2.54 18.58 5.30
C LEU A 77 -1.36 18.56 6.29
N ASP A 78 -1.33 19.49 7.25
CA ASP A 78 -0.30 19.54 8.29
C ASP A 78 -0.38 18.29 9.20
N GLU A 79 -1.58 17.86 9.58
CA GLU A 79 -1.77 16.63 10.35
C GLU A 79 -1.30 15.39 9.58
N VAL A 80 -1.49 15.36 8.25
CA VAL A 80 -0.96 14.29 7.40
C VAL A 80 0.56 14.29 7.40
N ILE A 81 1.19 15.46 7.27
CA ILE A 81 2.66 15.61 7.29
C ILE A 81 3.24 15.14 8.64
N GLU A 82 2.65 15.59 9.75
CA GLU A 82 3.06 15.19 11.10
C GLU A 82 2.98 13.68 11.30
N LEU A 83 1.89 13.07 10.83
CA LEU A 83 1.69 11.64 10.91
C LEU A 83 2.72 10.87 10.06
N ILE A 84 2.98 11.32 8.83
CA ILE A 84 4.03 10.75 7.96
C ILE A 84 5.40 10.84 8.67
N HIS A 85 5.73 11.97 9.26
CA HIS A 85 7.00 12.17 9.98
C HIS A 85 7.13 11.22 11.17
N SER A 86 6.08 11.09 11.98
CA SER A 86 6.04 10.18 13.13
C SER A 86 6.22 8.73 12.69
N THR A 87 5.47 8.28 11.67
CA THR A 87 5.56 6.92 11.14
C THR A 87 6.95 6.64 10.57
N CYS A 88 7.50 7.53 9.74
CA CYS A 88 8.83 7.34 9.17
C CYS A 88 9.91 7.34 10.25
N GLY A 89 9.81 8.22 11.26
CA GLY A 89 10.72 8.26 12.40
C GLY A 89 10.79 6.92 13.16
N ASN A 90 9.63 6.30 13.42
CA ASN A 90 9.56 4.99 14.08
C ASN A 90 10.10 3.84 13.22
N MET A 91 10.16 4.02 11.90
CA MET A 91 10.72 3.03 10.97
C MET A 91 12.24 3.11 10.89
N VAL A 92 12.88 4.14 11.43
CA VAL A 92 14.33 4.29 11.47
C VAL A 92 14.85 3.79 12.83
N ALA A 93 15.24 2.52 12.93
CA ALA A 93 15.65 1.92 14.21
C ALA A 93 17.15 1.57 14.31
N ASN A 94 17.87 1.40 13.20
CA ASN A 94 19.12 0.63 13.22
C ASN A 94 20.34 1.29 12.53
N GLY A 95 20.38 2.62 12.41
CA GLY A 95 21.55 3.33 11.87
C GLY A 95 21.90 3.03 10.41
N CYS A 96 21.06 2.26 9.70
CA CYS A 96 21.16 1.99 8.27
C CYS A 96 20.19 2.88 7.49
N ASP A 97 20.56 3.24 6.26
CA ASP A 97 19.68 4.01 5.38
C ASP A 97 18.41 3.23 5.08
N VAL A 98 17.30 3.92 4.89
CA VAL A 98 16.01 3.30 4.61
C VAL A 98 15.33 3.93 3.40
N ILE A 99 14.75 3.08 2.57
CA ILE A 99 13.80 3.47 1.52
C ILE A 99 12.43 3.01 1.98
N ILE A 100 11.58 3.97 2.31
CA ILE A 100 10.23 3.74 2.83
C ILE A 100 9.25 3.95 1.69
N ARG A 101 8.42 2.94 1.43
CA ARG A 101 7.21 3.10 0.64
C ARG A 101 6.01 3.22 1.58
N LEU A 102 5.36 4.37 1.58
CA LEU A 102 4.22 4.65 2.44
C LEU A 102 2.96 4.81 1.59
N THR A 103 1.96 3.96 1.84
CA THR A 103 0.65 4.08 1.19
C THR A 103 -0.28 4.84 2.13
N LEU A 104 -0.72 6.03 1.72
CA LEU A 104 -1.76 6.78 2.42
C LEU A 104 -3.12 6.23 2.02
N THR A 105 -3.93 5.89 3.01
CA THR A 105 -5.22 5.22 2.85
C THR A 105 -6.29 5.94 3.67
N GLY A 106 -7.56 5.62 3.40
CA GLY A 106 -8.67 6.13 4.20
C GLY A 106 -9.52 7.17 3.49
N ARG A 107 -10.66 7.50 4.10
CA ARG A 107 -11.58 8.54 3.65
C ARG A 107 -11.25 9.82 4.39
N THR A 108 -10.83 10.86 3.67
CA THR A 108 -10.32 12.08 4.28
C THR A 108 -10.86 13.33 3.58
N ALA A 109 -10.97 14.41 4.34
CA ALA A 109 -11.35 15.72 3.82
C ALA A 109 -10.27 16.31 2.90
N VAL A 110 -9.00 15.93 3.07
CA VAL A 110 -7.88 16.48 2.29
C VAL A 110 -7.57 15.71 0.99
N HIS A 111 -8.51 14.90 0.52
CA HIS A 111 -8.29 14.04 -0.65
C HIS A 111 -8.07 14.84 -1.95
N SER A 112 -8.86 15.89 -2.17
CA SER A 112 -8.77 16.70 -3.38
C SER A 112 -7.46 17.48 -3.43
N GLU A 113 -6.95 17.96 -2.30
CA GLU A 113 -5.63 18.58 -2.20
C GLU A 113 -4.51 17.58 -2.47
N LEU A 114 -4.59 16.37 -1.90
CA LEU A 114 -3.58 15.32 -2.10
C LEU A 114 -3.49 14.83 -3.56
N THR A 115 -4.63 14.79 -4.26
CA THR A 115 -4.72 14.34 -5.65
C THR A 115 -4.41 15.44 -6.67
N ARG A 116 -4.29 16.69 -6.22
CA ARG A 116 -3.90 17.81 -7.09
C ARG A 116 -2.53 17.55 -7.71
N ALA A 117 -2.44 17.75 -9.03
CA ALA A 117 -1.21 17.52 -9.78
C ALA A 117 -0.01 18.27 -9.15
N GLY A 118 1.10 17.55 -8.93
CA GLY A 118 2.32 18.09 -8.33
C GLY A 118 2.32 18.11 -6.80
N TYR A 119 1.18 17.96 -6.14
CA TYR A 119 1.14 18.07 -4.68
C TYR A 119 1.83 16.91 -3.97
N LEU A 120 1.77 15.70 -4.53
CA LEU A 120 2.46 14.55 -3.95
C LEU A 120 3.98 14.72 -4.03
N GLU A 121 4.48 15.32 -5.11
CA GLU A 121 5.88 15.71 -5.26
C GLU A 121 6.27 16.80 -4.25
N ASP A 122 5.43 17.82 -4.07
CA ASP A 122 5.64 18.87 -3.06
C ASP A 122 5.66 18.28 -1.64
N LEU A 123 4.73 17.37 -1.34
CA LEU A 123 4.63 16.68 -0.05
C LEU A 123 5.88 15.83 0.22
N ARG A 124 6.40 15.12 -0.80
CA ARG A 124 7.66 14.38 -0.69
C ARG A 124 8.84 15.31 -0.40
N ALA A 125 8.86 16.49 -1.00
CA ALA A 125 9.90 17.50 -0.75
C ALA A 125 9.78 18.13 0.64
N GLN A 126 8.57 18.33 1.16
CA GLN A 126 8.34 18.82 2.52
C GLN A 126 8.69 17.76 3.58
N CYS A 127 8.41 16.49 3.28
CA CYS A 127 8.83 15.35 4.10
C CYS A 127 10.29 14.95 3.87
N PHE A 128 11.08 15.79 3.19
CA PHE A 128 12.49 15.49 2.95
C PHE A 128 13.26 15.52 4.27
N PHE A 129 13.80 14.36 4.65
CA PHE A 129 14.57 14.17 5.88
C PHE A 129 16.02 14.62 5.68
N GLU A 130 16.21 15.86 5.23
CA GLU A 130 17.53 16.42 4.94
C GLU A 130 18.42 16.34 6.21
N GLN A 131 19.63 15.78 6.04
CA GLN A 131 20.68 15.67 7.07
C GLN A 131 20.47 14.69 8.24
N LYS A 132 19.47 13.80 8.20
CA LYS A 132 19.42 12.71 9.18
C LYS A 132 20.33 11.57 8.75
N ILE A 133 21.25 11.19 9.62
CA ILE A 133 21.95 9.90 9.57
C ILE A 133 21.16 8.97 10.48
N PRO A 134 20.58 7.88 9.97
CA PRO A 134 20.68 7.40 8.58
C PRO A 134 19.73 8.11 7.60
N MET A 135 20.05 8.04 6.30
CA MET A 135 19.27 8.61 5.21
C MET A 135 17.89 7.95 5.15
N VAL A 136 16.84 8.76 4.96
CA VAL A 136 15.47 8.29 4.72
C VAL A 136 15.00 8.77 3.36
N SER A 137 14.74 7.85 2.44
CA SER A 137 14.07 8.12 1.17
C SER A 137 12.60 7.71 1.27
N LEU A 138 11.69 8.59 0.87
CA LEU A 138 10.25 8.36 0.97
C LEU A 138 9.59 8.28 -0.41
N ASP A 139 8.89 7.18 -0.66
CA ASP A 139 8.03 6.95 -1.81
C ASP A 139 6.57 6.90 -1.35
N LEU A 140 5.80 7.93 -1.66
CA LEU A 140 4.39 8.03 -1.29
C LEU A 140 3.48 7.42 -2.37
N VAL A 141 2.49 6.65 -1.93
CA VAL A 141 1.40 6.13 -2.77
C VAL A 141 0.08 6.62 -2.18
N LEU A 142 -0.81 7.13 -3.03
CA LEU A 142 -2.14 7.60 -2.61
C LEU A 142 -3.21 6.55 -2.95
N GLU A 143 -3.89 6.06 -1.93
CA GLU A 143 -5.07 5.19 -2.01
C GLU A 143 -6.19 5.75 -1.11
N THR A 144 -6.33 7.08 -1.09
CA THR A 144 -7.33 7.80 -0.31
C THR A 144 -8.62 7.99 -1.11
N GLN A 145 -9.72 8.31 -0.41
CA GLN A 145 -11.01 8.68 -0.98
C GLN A 145 -11.49 9.97 -0.34
N GLY A 146 -12.27 10.77 -1.07
CA GLY A 146 -12.86 12.00 -0.51
C GLY A 146 -14.01 11.71 0.46
N THR A 147 -14.25 12.68 1.34
CA THR A 147 -15.46 12.75 2.17
C THR A 147 -16.42 13.78 1.58
N TYR A 148 -17.61 13.35 1.17
CA TYR A 148 -18.58 14.20 0.49
C TYR A 148 -19.84 14.39 1.33
N ASP A 149 -20.21 15.65 1.58
CA ASP A 149 -21.56 15.97 2.04
C ASP A 149 -22.53 15.89 0.87
N MET A 150 -23.07 14.70 0.66
CA MET A 150 -24.02 14.43 -0.41
C MET A 150 -25.31 15.26 -0.30
N ALA A 151 -25.71 15.69 0.91
CA ALA A 151 -26.90 16.51 1.07
C ALA A 151 -26.65 17.94 0.56
N SER A 152 -25.48 18.49 0.88
CA SER A 152 -25.03 19.79 0.37
C SER A 152 -24.82 19.77 -1.13
N LEU A 153 -24.10 18.76 -1.66
CA LEU A 153 -23.82 18.66 -3.09
C LEU A 153 -25.09 18.54 -3.95
N ARG A 154 -26.14 17.88 -3.45
CA ARG A 154 -27.44 17.79 -4.15
C ARG A 154 -28.19 19.11 -4.26
N GLN A 155 -27.99 20.03 -3.31
CA GLN A 155 -28.67 21.33 -3.32
C GLN A 155 -27.98 22.33 -4.27
N GLY A 156 -26.80 21.98 -4.78
CA GLY A 156 -26.11 22.78 -5.77
C GLY A 156 -26.91 22.93 -7.06
N ASN A 157 -26.66 24.01 -7.79
CA ASN A 157 -27.16 24.21 -9.15
C ASN A 157 -25.98 24.18 -10.13
N ASN A 158 -25.24 23.08 -10.11
CA ASN A 158 -24.00 22.90 -10.88
C ASN A 158 -23.91 21.47 -11.44
N PHE A 159 -22.89 21.23 -12.27
CA PHE A 159 -22.65 19.95 -12.90
C PHE A 159 -22.50 18.78 -11.92
N ILE A 160 -22.01 19.02 -10.69
CA ILE A 160 -21.88 17.97 -9.67
C ILE A 160 -23.25 17.50 -9.19
N ALA A 161 -24.18 18.43 -8.95
CA ALA A 161 -25.55 18.11 -8.58
C ALA A 161 -26.26 17.31 -9.69
N ASP A 162 -26.04 17.67 -10.95
CA ASP A 162 -26.56 16.94 -12.12
C ASP A 162 -26.03 15.49 -12.17
N ILE A 163 -24.72 15.29 -11.95
CA ILE A 163 -24.11 13.95 -11.87
C ILE A 163 -24.73 13.14 -10.74
N ILE A 164 -24.87 13.71 -9.55
CA ILE A 164 -25.44 13.00 -8.40
C ILE A 164 -26.89 12.60 -8.69
N THR A 165 -27.66 13.50 -9.31
CA THR A 165 -29.04 13.22 -9.74
C THR A 165 -29.08 12.07 -10.75
N SER A 166 -28.13 12.01 -11.69
CA SER A 166 -28.03 10.89 -12.63
C SER A 166 -27.77 9.55 -11.92
N TYR A 167 -26.92 9.52 -10.90
CA TYR A 167 -26.72 8.31 -10.08
C TYR A 167 -27.96 7.93 -9.27
N ASP A 168 -28.65 8.90 -8.68
CA ASP A 168 -29.88 8.66 -7.91
C ASP A 168 -31.00 8.10 -8.83
N GLN A 169 -31.10 8.58 -10.06
CA GLN A 169 -32.01 8.02 -11.08
C GLN A 169 -31.62 6.58 -11.48
N ALA A 170 -30.33 6.32 -11.68
CA ALA A 170 -29.83 5.00 -12.01
C ALA A 170 -30.14 3.97 -10.91
N GLU A 171 -30.07 4.38 -9.64
CA GLU A 171 -30.43 3.54 -8.49
C GLU A 171 -31.92 3.12 -8.50
N ALA A 172 -32.81 3.93 -9.06
CA ALA A 172 -34.23 3.58 -9.25
C ALA A 172 -34.46 2.58 -10.40
N HIS A 173 -33.46 2.34 -11.27
CA HIS A 173 -33.55 1.55 -12.49
C HIS A 173 -32.50 0.42 -12.53
N LEU A 174 -32.32 -0.31 -11.42
CA LEU A 174 -31.31 -1.39 -11.29
C LEU A 174 -31.43 -2.48 -12.37
N GLU A 175 -32.65 -2.81 -12.81
CA GLU A 175 -32.85 -3.80 -13.87
C GLU A 175 -32.24 -3.36 -15.20
N GLU A 176 -32.35 -2.09 -15.56
CA GLU A 176 -31.75 -1.56 -16.79
C GLU A 176 -30.22 -1.63 -16.73
N ILE A 177 -29.63 -1.31 -15.58
CA ILE A 177 -28.19 -1.45 -15.37
C ILE A 177 -27.79 -2.93 -15.50
N ARG A 178 -28.55 -3.84 -14.90
CA ARG A 178 -28.28 -5.27 -14.98
C ARG A 178 -28.30 -5.76 -16.43
N GLU A 179 -29.33 -5.39 -17.20
CA GLU A 179 -29.42 -5.73 -18.63
C GLU A 179 -28.22 -5.19 -19.42
N ASN A 180 -27.82 -3.95 -19.18
CA ASN A 180 -26.65 -3.34 -19.85
C ASN A 180 -25.33 -4.02 -19.47
N LEU A 181 -25.21 -4.57 -18.26
CA LEU A 181 -24.02 -5.29 -17.80
C LEU A 181 -23.99 -6.77 -18.23
N LYS A 182 -25.12 -7.36 -18.66
CA LYS A 182 -25.19 -8.77 -19.08
C LYS A 182 -24.12 -9.18 -20.10
N PRO A 183 -23.82 -8.39 -21.17
CA PRO A 183 -22.81 -8.79 -22.15
C PRO A 183 -21.41 -8.97 -21.55
N LEU A 184 -21.06 -8.19 -20.52
CA LEU A 184 -19.77 -8.30 -19.81
C LEU A 184 -19.70 -9.58 -18.96
N LEU A 185 -20.83 -10.00 -18.38
CA LEU A 185 -20.96 -11.16 -17.49
C LEU A 185 -21.07 -12.49 -18.22
N GLN A 186 -21.49 -12.47 -19.49
CA GLN A 186 -21.58 -13.67 -20.34
C GLN A 186 -20.20 -14.20 -20.77
N THR A 187 -19.13 -13.45 -20.54
CA THR A 187 -17.77 -13.94 -20.73
C THR A 187 -17.32 -14.75 -19.51
N TRP A 188 -16.58 -15.85 -19.74
CA TRP A 188 -16.03 -16.68 -18.66
C TRP A 188 -15.09 -15.91 -17.70
N GLN A 189 -14.55 -14.78 -18.15
CA GLN A 189 -13.74 -13.87 -17.34
C GLN A 189 -14.63 -13.00 -16.44
N GLY A 190 -15.77 -12.52 -16.94
CA GLY A 190 -16.72 -11.71 -16.18
C GLY A 190 -17.39 -12.48 -15.05
N SER A 191 -17.88 -13.70 -15.32
CA SER A 191 -18.56 -14.54 -14.32
C SER A 191 -17.66 -15.02 -13.18
N ARG A 192 -16.34 -15.02 -13.38
CA ARG A 192 -15.36 -15.38 -12.33
C ARG A 192 -15.14 -14.26 -11.31
N HIS A 193 -15.33 -13.00 -11.72
CA HIS A 193 -15.03 -11.82 -10.90
C HIS A 193 -16.29 -11.15 -10.34
N LEU A 194 -17.43 -11.31 -11.02
CA LEU A 194 -18.74 -10.84 -10.62
C LEU A 194 -19.60 -12.08 -10.41
N GLY A 195 -19.90 -12.43 -9.15
CA GLY A 195 -20.90 -13.44 -8.83
C GLY A 195 -22.31 -13.02 -9.29
N SER A 196 -23.36 -13.48 -8.61
CA SER A 196 -24.72 -12.98 -8.89
C SER A 196 -24.81 -11.48 -8.55
N LEU A 197 -25.18 -10.65 -9.54
CA LEU A 197 -25.48 -9.23 -9.35
C LEU A 197 -26.86 -9.05 -8.70
N THR A 198 -26.93 -9.32 -7.40
CA THR A 198 -28.10 -8.97 -6.58
C THR A 198 -28.31 -7.46 -6.57
N ASP A 199 -29.53 -7.02 -6.23
CA ASP A 199 -29.85 -5.61 -6.11
C ASP A 199 -28.92 -4.92 -5.09
N GLU A 200 -28.64 -5.55 -3.94
CA GLU A 200 -27.74 -4.96 -2.94
C GLU A 200 -26.33 -4.77 -3.52
N ARG A 201 -25.83 -5.72 -4.30
CA ARG A 201 -24.50 -5.61 -4.91
C ARG A 201 -24.45 -4.52 -5.97
N LEU A 202 -25.51 -4.34 -6.76
CA LEU A 202 -25.60 -3.26 -7.74
C LEU A 202 -25.64 -1.89 -7.04
N GLN A 203 -26.40 -1.77 -5.96
CA GLN A 203 -26.44 -0.55 -5.14
C GLN A 203 -25.06 -0.22 -4.57
N GLU A 204 -24.35 -1.19 -3.99
CA GLU A 204 -22.98 -0.99 -3.52
C GLU A 204 -22.03 -0.50 -4.65
N LEU A 205 -22.16 -1.09 -5.85
CA LEU A 205 -21.34 -0.72 -6.99
C LEU A 205 -21.66 0.70 -7.48
N LEU A 206 -22.94 1.09 -7.50
CA LEU A 206 -23.35 2.46 -7.84
C LEU A 206 -22.79 3.47 -6.85
N ILE A 207 -22.87 3.19 -5.54
CA ILE A 207 -22.29 4.07 -4.51
C ILE A 207 -20.78 4.20 -4.70
N LYS A 208 -20.08 3.10 -4.98
CA LYS A 208 -18.64 3.11 -5.26
C LYS A 208 -18.31 3.89 -6.54
N ALA A 209 -19.07 3.70 -7.60
CA ALA A 209 -18.89 4.39 -8.87
C ALA A 209 -19.13 5.89 -8.74
N ARG A 210 -20.17 6.31 -8.00
CA ARG A 210 -20.45 7.71 -7.69
C ARG A 210 -19.29 8.33 -6.94
N ASN A 211 -18.87 7.74 -5.82
CA ASN A 211 -17.78 8.29 -5.00
C ASN A 211 -16.49 8.41 -5.82
N ARG A 212 -16.17 7.39 -6.64
CA ARG A 212 -15.00 7.42 -7.52
C ARG A 212 -15.10 8.51 -8.59
N THR A 213 -16.29 8.79 -9.10
CA THR A 213 -16.52 9.90 -10.03
C THR A 213 -16.27 11.24 -9.33
N LEU A 214 -16.73 11.41 -8.09
CA LEU A 214 -16.46 12.61 -7.29
C LEU A 214 -14.95 12.76 -7.01
N ASP A 215 -14.26 11.68 -6.65
CA ASP A 215 -12.81 11.67 -6.43
C ASP A 215 -12.06 12.17 -7.70
N HIS A 216 -12.50 11.73 -8.89
CA HIS A 216 -11.90 12.17 -10.16
C HIS A 216 -12.20 13.62 -10.53
N LEU A 217 -13.28 14.21 -10.00
CA LEU A 217 -13.63 15.60 -10.24
C LEU A 217 -12.89 16.58 -9.32
N GLY A 218 -12.17 16.07 -8.30
CA GLY A 218 -11.31 16.87 -7.44
C GLY A 218 -12.06 17.89 -6.57
N ILE A 219 -13.30 17.55 -6.19
CA ILE A 219 -14.18 18.36 -5.33
C ILE A 219 -13.88 18.18 -3.85
#